data_AF-A0A920EJA8-F1
#
_entry.id   AF-A0A920EJA8-F1
#
_cell.length_a   1.000
_cell.length_b   1.000
_cell.length_c   1.000
_cell.angle_alpha   90.00
_cell.angle_beta   90.00
_cell.angle_gamma   90.00
#
_symmetry.space_group_name_H-M   'P 1'
#
loop_
_entity.id
_entity.type
_entity.pdbx_description
1 polymer ?
#
loop_
_entity_poly.entity_id
_entity_poly.type
_entity_poly.pdbx_seq_one_letter_code
_entity_poly.pdbx_strand_id
1 'polypeptide(L)'
;MSPSQKVYGSMDILVIWLRVIGFILLLVSATTFVNIHYGDFKSDYPSGLGGYIGVFLGEHVVSVFGYIGGTILLIFIFMFGLTVFADISWVNLIKFIANSLVSLSLNLKSRFARRSLSSQRAKKKQAGYKSAFGKTEKASEFLDNRDPVVVKRSNIHSAESTRATKEKQQNLFPDADLGNFYRNLTSSTQQINQKQSDIPMTLWSIYPDY
;
A
#
# COMPACT_ATOMS: atom_id res chain seq x y z
N MET A 1 -35.84 28.31 3.66
CA MET A 1 -34.81 27.25 3.64
C MET A 1 -35.14 26.29 4.77
N SER A 2 -35.90 25.22 4.51
CA SER A 2 -36.14 24.15 5.49
C SER A 2 -35.45 22.87 5.01
N PRO A 3 -34.72 22.16 5.88
CA PRO A 3 -34.09 20.90 5.53
C PRO A 3 -35.16 19.80 5.53
N SER A 4 -35.21 19.03 4.45
CA SER A 4 -36.04 17.85 4.31
C SER A 4 -35.60 16.78 5.31
N GLN A 5 -36.43 16.57 6.34
CA GLN A 5 -36.30 15.48 7.30
C GLN A 5 -36.51 14.16 6.55
N LYS A 6 -35.41 13.45 6.34
CA LYS A 6 -35.34 12.18 5.65
C LYS A 6 -35.72 11.05 6.62
N VAL A 7 -37.00 10.63 6.57
CA VAL A 7 -37.50 9.42 7.27
C VAL A 7 -36.97 8.18 6.56
N TYR A 8 -35.75 7.75 6.86
CA TYR A 8 -35.16 6.49 6.33
C TYR A 8 -35.14 5.38 7.40
N GLY A 9 -35.25 5.72 8.68
CA GLY A 9 -34.97 4.77 9.77
C GLY A 9 -35.95 3.59 9.93
N SER A 10 -37.22 3.73 9.54
CA SER A 10 -38.24 2.69 9.84
C SER A 10 -38.24 1.50 8.88
N MET A 11 -37.81 1.69 7.63
CA MET A 11 -37.70 0.57 6.67
C MET A 11 -36.35 -0.13 6.82
N ASP A 12 -35.29 0.64 7.09
CA ASP A 12 -33.96 0.10 7.30
C ASP A 12 -33.88 -0.79 8.55
N ILE A 13 -34.59 -0.43 9.64
CA ILE A 13 -34.60 -1.24 10.87
C ILE A 13 -35.22 -2.62 10.66
N LEU A 14 -36.30 -2.72 9.87
CA LEU A 14 -36.94 -4.01 9.56
C LEU A 14 -36.02 -4.92 8.75
N VAL A 15 -35.31 -4.36 7.77
CA VAL A 15 -34.32 -5.10 6.96
C VAL A 15 -33.15 -5.57 7.83
N ILE A 16 -32.68 -4.73 8.76
CA ILE A 16 -31.63 -5.11 9.71
C ILE A 16 -32.09 -6.26 10.60
N TRP A 17 -33.29 -6.18 11.18
CA TRP A 17 -33.85 -7.27 12.00
C TRP A 17 -34.01 -8.55 11.21
N LEU A 18 -34.50 -8.47 9.97
CA LEU A 18 -34.65 -9.64 9.10
C LEU A 18 -33.30 -10.32 8.82
N ARG A 19 -32.24 -9.54 8.57
CA ARG A 19 -30.88 -10.06 8.40
C ARG A 19 -30.32 -10.70 9.66
N VAL A 20 -30.56 -10.10 10.83
CA VAL A 20 -30.14 -10.68 12.12
C VAL A 20 -30.84 -12.02 12.36
N ILE A 21 -32.13 -12.10 12.05
CA ILE A 21 -32.89 -13.36 12.13
C ILE A 21 -32.31 -14.41 11.18
N GLY A 22 -32.04 -14.04 9.91
CA GLY A 22 -31.39 -14.93 8.95
C GLY A 22 -30.02 -15.43 9.42
N PHE A 23 -29.21 -14.55 10.03
CA PHE A 23 -27.91 -14.90 10.59
C PHE A 23 -28.02 -15.90 11.75
N ILE A 24 -28.97 -15.66 12.67
CA ILE A 24 -29.22 -16.56 13.80
C ILE A 24 -29.68 -17.93 13.27
N LEU A 25 -30.58 -17.95 12.28
CA LEU A 25 -31.03 -19.18 11.64
C LEU A 25 -29.86 -19.96 11.03
N LEU A 26 -28.94 -19.26 10.36
CA LEU A 26 -27.73 -19.82 9.78
C LEU A 26 -26.82 -20.44 10.85
N LEU A 27 -26.56 -19.72 11.94
CA LEU A 27 -25.71 -20.21 13.03
C LEU A 27 -26.30 -21.44 13.71
N VAL A 28 -27.60 -21.39 14.01
CA VAL A 28 -28.31 -22.50 14.66
C VAL A 28 -28.30 -23.73 13.75
N SER A 29 -28.70 -23.59 12.49
CA SER A 29 -28.70 -24.72 11.54
C SER A 29 -27.29 -25.30 11.31
N ALA A 30 -26.27 -24.45 11.17
CA ALA A 30 -24.89 -24.90 10.98
C ALA A 30 -24.36 -25.66 12.20
N THR A 31 -24.56 -25.14 13.41
CA THR A 31 -24.08 -25.77 14.66
C THR A 31 -24.80 -27.10 14.94
N THR A 32 -26.10 -27.16 14.71
CA THR A 32 -26.88 -28.41 14.81
C THR A 32 -26.46 -29.43 13.74
N PHE A 33 -26.24 -29.01 12.50
CA PHE A 33 -25.77 -29.88 11.42
C PHE A 33 -24.40 -30.49 11.73
N VAL A 34 -23.46 -29.67 12.23
CA VAL A 34 -22.16 -30.15 12.68
C VAL A 34 -22.30 -31.13 13.84
N ASN A 35 -23.21 -30.88 14.80
CA ASN A 35 -23.43 -31.80 15.90
C ASN A 35 -23.95 -33.17 15.44
N ILE A 36 -24.90 -33.20 14.50
CA ILE A 36 -25.46 -34.47 14.00
C ILE A 36 -24.42 -35.28 13.22
N HIS A 37 -23.52 -34.64 12.48
CA HIS A 37 -22.53 -35.35 11.65
C HIS A 37 -21.18 -35.59 12.32
N TYR A 38 -20.79 -34.74 13.26
CA TYR A 38 -19.49 -34.78 13.91
C TYR A 38 -19.58 -34.85 15.44
N GLY A 39 -20.76 -35.09 16.00
CA GLY A 39 -20.97 -35.20 17.46
C GLY A 39 -20.20 -36.35 18.11
N ASP A 40 -20.01 -37.45 17.38
CA ASP A 40 -19.27 -38.63 17.87
C ASP A 40 -17.74 -38.49 17.78
N PHE A 41 -17.23 -37.39 17.21
CA PHE A 41 -15.80 -37.12 17.27
C PHE A 41 -15.40 -36.89 18.73
N LYS A 42 -14.57 -37.80 19.26
CA LYS A 42 -13.93 -37.66 20.57
C LYS A 42 -13.21 -36.32 20.62
N SER A 43 -13.85 -35.33 21.22
CA SER A 43 -13.31 -34.03 21.51
C SER A 43 -13.26 -33.91 23.03
N ASP A 44 -12.21 -33.28 23.56
CA ASP A 44 -12.05 -33.05 25.00
C ASP A 44 -13.09 -32.07 25.58
N TYR A 45 -14.11 -31.70 24.79
CA TYR A 45 -15.16 -30.78 25.17
C TYR A 45 -16.45 -31.54 25.55
N PRO A 46 -17.02 -31.28 26.74
CA PRO A 46 -18.21 -32.00 27.23
C PRO A 46 -19.47 -31.77 26.39
N SER A 47 -19.49 -30.73 25.54
CA SER A 47 -20.63 -30.39 24.67
C SER A 47 -20.36 -30.63 23.19
N GLY A 48 -19.30 -31.36 22.84
CA GLY A 48 -18.95 -31.68 21.46
C GLY A 48 -18.63 -30.45 20.59
N LEU A 49 -18.52 -30.67 19.27
CA LEU A 49 -18.14 -29.64 18.30
C LEU A 49 -19.28 -28.66 17.93
N GLY A 50 -20.53 -29.04 18.20
CA GLY A 50 -21.72 -28.21 17.92
C GLY A 50 -22.11 -27.24 19.04
N GLY A 51 -21.47 -27.33 20.21
CA GLY A 51 -21.84 -26.58 21.40
C GLY A 51 -23.23 -26.95 21.95
N TYR A 52 -23.64 -26.29 23.04
CA TYR A 52 -24.88 -26.64 23.75
C TYR A 52 -26.14 -26.54 22.87
N ILE A 53 -26.23 -25.50 22.04
CA ILE A 53 -27.38 -25.29 21.15
C ILE A 53 -27.43 -26.39 20.07
N GLY A 54 -26.28 -26.76 19.49
CA GLY A 54 -26.20 -27.80 18.48
C GLY A 54 -26.55 -29.19 19.02
N VAL A 55 -26.13 -29.50 20.25
CA VAL A 55 -26.49 -30.73 20.96
C VAL A 55 -27.99 -30.77 21.24
N PHE A 56 -28.52 -29.73 21.90
CA PHE A 56 -29.93 -29.66 22.28
C PHE A 56 -30.85 -29.78 21.06
N LEU A 57 -30.64 -28.95 20.02
CA LEU A 57 -31.46 -29.02 18.81
C LEU A 57 -31.19 -30.30 18.01
N GLY A 58 -29.96 -30.83 18.04
CA GLY A 58 -29.59 -32.02 17.28
C GLY A 58 -30.36 -33.24 17.76
N GLU A 59 -30.41 -33.46 19.07
CA GLU A 59 -31.18 -34.54 19.68
C GLU A 59 -32.68 -34.42 19.35
N HIS A 60 -33.24 -33.22 19.45
CA HIS A 60 -34.65 -32.98 19.12
C HIS A 60 -34.97 -33.18 17.64
N VAL A 61 -34.14 -32.66 16.73
CA VAL A 61 -34.35 -32.79 15.28
C VAL A 61 -34.25 -34.26 14.86
N VAL A 62 -33.26 -35.00 15.37
CA VAL A 62 -33.11 -36.43 15.08
C VAL A 62 -34.24 -37.25 15.70
N SER A 63 -34.72 -36.90 16.90
CA SER A 63 -35.85 -37.60 17.54
C SER A 63 -37.17 -37.45 16.78
N VAL A 64 -37.41 -36.31 16.12
CA VAL A 64 -38.68 -36.05 15.41
C VAL A 64 -38.62 -36.50 13.95
N PHE A 65 -37.54 -36.18 13.24
CA PHE A 65 -37.41 -36.39 11.80
C PHE A 65 -36.51 -37.57 11.41
N GLY A 66 -35.85 -38.19 12.39
CA GLY A 66 -34.77 -39.14 12.15
C GLY A 66 -33.50 -38.45 11.63
N TYR A 67 -32.44 -39.23 11.48
CA TYR A 67 -31.13 -38.73 11.03
C TYR A 67 -31.18 -38.14 9.61
N ILE A 68 -31.77 -38.87 8.66
CA ILE A 68 -31.85 -38.46 7.24
C ILE A 68 -32.82 -37.29 7.05
N GLY A 69 -34.00 -37.34 7.68
CA GLY A 69 -34.98 -36.24 7.60
C GLY A 69 -34.47 -34.96 8.26
N GLY A 70 -33.80 -35.09 9.40
CA GLY A 70 -33.21 -33.97 10.13
C GLY A 70 -32.12 -33.24 9.35
N THR A 71 -31.25 -33.97 8.66
CA THR A 71 -30.19 -33.36 7.83
C THR A 71 -30.76 -32.60 6.63
N ILE A 72 -31.75 -33.16 5.93
CA ILE A 72 -32.43 -32.46 4.82
C ILE A 72 -33.11 -31.18 5.31
N LEU A 73 -33.81 -31.26 6.44
CA LEU A 73 -34.45 -30.10 7.07
C LEU A 73 -33.43 -29.02 7.45
N LEU A 74 -32.33 -29.41 8.08
CA LEU A 74 -31.27 -28.49 8.50
C LEU A 74 -30.60 -27.82 7.30
N ILE A 75 -30.34 -28.56 6.23
CA ILE A 75 -29.80 -27.99 4.98
C ILE A 75 -30.78 -26.98 4.37
N PHE A 76 -32.08 -27.29 4.39
CA PHE A 76 -33.09 -26.37 3.88
C PHE A 76 -33.15 -25.08 4.71
N ILE A 77 -33.17 -25.20 6.04
CA ILE A 77 -33.14 -24.04 6.95
C ILE A 77 -31.82 -23.27 6.81
N PHE A 78 -30.71 -23.95 6.61
CA PHE A 78 -29.40 -23.34 6.37
C PHE A 78 -29.39 -22.53 5.07
N MET A 79 -29.89 -23.09 3.97
CA MET A 79 -30.02 -22.37 2.69
C MET A 79 -31.02 -21.22 2.75
N PHE A 80 -32.13 -21.41 3.46
CA PHE A 80 -33.12 -20.36 3.66
C PHE A 80 -32.54 -19.22 4.51
N GLY A 81 -31.90 -19.53 5.63
CA GLY A 81 -31.17 -18.59 6.46
C GLY A 81 -30.06 -17.88 5.69
N LEU A 82 -29.36 -18.60 4.81
CA LEU A 82 -28.35 -18.03 3.92
C LEU A 82 -28.97 -17.03 2.94
N THR A 83 -30.15 -17.32 2.39
CA THR A 83 -30.84 -16.42 1.45
C THR A 83 -31.31 -15.14 2.15
N VAL A 84 -31.88 -15.27 3.35
CA VAL A 84 -32.36 -14.13 4.16
C VAL A 84 -31.19 -13.32 4.74
N PHE A 85 -30.11 -13.97 5.16
CA PHE A 85 -28.90 -13.30 5.62
C PHE A 85 -28.15 -12.61 4.47
N ALA A 86 -28.06 -13.29 3.33
CA ALA A 86 -27.47 -12.75 2.10
C ALA A 86 -28.44 -11.86 1.33
N ASP A 87 -29.44 -11.26 1.99
CA ASP A 87 -30.21 -10.10 1.54
C ASP A 87 -29.32 -8.83 1.43
N ILE A 88 -28.13 -9.04 0.89
CA ILE A 88 -26.92 -8.22 0.81
C ILE A 88 -26.42 -8.46 -0.60
N SER A 89 -26.18 -7.38 -1.34
CA SER A 89 -25.67 -7.41 -2.71
C SER A 89 -24.65 -8.54 -2.92
N TRP A 90 -25.03 -9.58 -3.67
CA TRP A 90 -24.17 -10.71 -4.06
C TRP A 90 -22.81 -10.21 -4.61
N VAL A 91 -22.82 -9.01 -5.18
CA VAL A 91 -21.63 -8.28 -5.65
C VAL A 91 -20.66 -7.98 -4.50
N ASN A 92 -21.13 -7.56 -3.33
CA ASN A 92 -20.27 -7.28 -2.18
C ASN A 92 -19.67 -8.55 -1.57
N LEU A 93 -20.43 -9.66 -1.56
CA LEU A 93 -19.91 -10.95 -1.13
C LEU A 93 -18.81 -11.45 -2.08
N ILE A 94 -19.03 -11.39 -3.39
CA ILE A 94 -18.01 -11.72 -4.39
C ILE A 94 -16.78 -10.83 -4.20
N LYS A 95 -16.97 -9.52 -3.99
CA LYS A 95 -15.85 -8.59 -3.73
C LYS A 95 -15.07 -8.97 -2.47
N PHE A 96 -15.75 -9.32 -1.39
CA PHE A 96 -15.10 -9.74 -0.14
C PHE A 96 -14.28 -11.03 -0.35
N ILE A 97 -14.87 -12.04 -0.99
CA ILE A 97 -14.19 -13.31 -1.27
C ILE A 97 -13.00 -13.08 -2.22
N ALA A 98 -13.19 -12.31 -3.29
CA ALA A 98 -12.13 -11.99 -4.24
C ALA A 98 -10.97 -11.24 -3.58
N ASN A 99 -11.25 -10.22 -2.77
CA ASN A 99 -10.23 -9.47 -2.03
C ASN A 99 -9.49 -10.34 -1.01
N SER A 100 -10.22 -11.22 -0.33
CA SER A 100 -9.64 -12.16 0.63
C SER A 100 -8.73 -13.17 -0.06
N LEU A 101 -9.13 -13.69 -1.22
CA LEU A 101 -8.33 -14.63 -2.00
C LEU A 101 -7.05 -13.96 -2.57
N VAL A 102 -7.18 -12.75 -3.12
CA VAL A 102 -6.04 -11.97 -3.61
C VAL A 102 -5.06 -11.66 -2.49
N SER A 103 -5.55 -11.14 -1.36
CA SER A 103 -4.68 -10.81 -0.21
C SER A 103 -3.99 -12.06 0.36
N LEU A 104 -4.69 -13.19 0.45
CA LEU A 104 -4.10 -14.47 0.86
C LEU A 104 -2.99 -14.91 -0.10
N SER A 105 -3.21 -14.78 -1.42
CA SER A 105 -2.23 -15.15 -2.44
C SER A 105 -0.96 -14.28 -2.36
N LEU A 106 -1.12 -12.97 -2.14
CA LEU A 106 0.00 -12.03 -2.00
C LEU A 106 0.75 -12.24 -0.69
N ASN A 107 0.03 -12.54 0.39
CA ASN A 107 0.62 -12.87 1.68
C ASN A 107 1.40 -14.19 1.61
N LEU A 108 0.88 -15.22 0.95
CA LEU A 108 1.63 -16.45 0.70
C LEU A 108 2.87 -16.19 -0.14
N LYS A 109 2.73 -15.51 -1.29
CA LYS A 109 3.88 -15.19 -2.17
C LYS A 109 4.94 -14.38 -1.45
N SER A 110 4.56 -13.38 -0.67
CA SER A 110 5.52 -12.55 0.06
C SER A 110 6.19 -13.31 1.22
N ARG A 111 5.50 -14.24 1.89
CA ARG A 111 6.09 -15.15 2.88
C ARG A 111 7.13 -16.08 2.24
N PHE A 112 6.82 -16.66 1.08
CA PHE A 112 7.77 -17.49 0.32
C PHE A 112 8.94 -16.68 -0.25
N ALA A 113 8.68 -15.49 -0.82
CA ALA A 113 9.72 -14.62 -1.37
C ALA A 113 10.68 -14.09 -0.30
N ARG A 114 10.18 -13.78 0.91
CA ARG A 114 11.03 -13.37 2.05
C ARG A 114 11.99 -14.47 2.48
N ARG A 115 11.59 -15.75 2.40
CA ARG A 115 12.47 -16.90 2.68
C ARG A 115 13.56 -17.09 1.61
N SER A 116 13.25 -16.80 0.34
CA SER A 116 14.25 -16.86 -0.74
C SER A 116 15.24 -15.70 -0.67
N LEU A 117 14.77 -14.46 -0.48
CA LEU A 117 15.63 -13.27 -0.44
C LEU A 117 16.52 -13.22 0.79
N SER A 118 16.10 -13.76 1.95
CA SER A 118 16.95 -13.84 3.14
C SER A 118 18.16 -14.76 2.91
N SER A 119 17.98 -15.89 2.20
CA SER A 119 19.08 -16.80 1.85
C SER A 119 20.08 -16.16 0.89
N GLN A 120 19.62 -15.38 -0.09
CA GLN A 120 20.49 -14.66 -1.02
C GLN A 120 21.24 -13.51 -0.33
N ARG A 121 20.58 -12.76 0.56
CA ARG A 121 21.21 -11.70 1.34
C ARG A 121 22.26 -12.25 2.31
N ALA A 122 22.02 -13.41 2.92
CA ALA A 122 23.01 -14.09 3.77
C ALA A 122 24.25 -14.49 2.96
N LYS A 123 24.07 -15.07 1.76
CA LYS A 123 25.18 -15.44 0.86
C LYS A 123 25.98 -14.21 0.37
N LYS A 124 25.30 -13.13 -0.04
CA LYS A 124 25.96 -11.88 -0.48
C LYS A 124 26.76 -11.22 0.66
N LYS A 125 26.23 -11.22 1.89
CA LYS A 125 26.97 -10.72 3.06
C LYS A 125 28.20 -11.57 3.35
N GLN A 126 28.11 -12.90 3.32
CA GLN A 126 29.27 -13.78 3.50
C GLN A 126 30.33 -13.63 2.41
N ALA A 127 29.92 -13.45 1.14
CA ALA A 127 30.85 -13.19 0.04
C ALA A 127 31.58 -11.83 0.18
N GLY A 128 30.89 -10.80 0.67
CA GLY A 128 31.49 -9.50 0.96
C GLY A 128 32.51 -9.55 2.11
N TYR A 129 32.21 -10.28 3.19
CA TYR A 129 33.16 -10.48 4.29
C TYR A 129 34.41 -11.25 3.83
N LYS A 130 34.27 -12.37 3.10
CA LYS A 130 35.43 -13.15 2.61
C LYS A 130 36.34 -12.36 1.66
N SER A 131 35.77 -11.49 0.82
CA SER A 131 36.54 -10.65 -0.12
C SER A 131 37.19 -9.45 0.54
N ALA A 132 36.66 -8.96 1.66
CA ALA A 132 37.30 -7.93 2.48
C ALA A 132 38.49 -8.52 3.27
N PHE A 133 38.30 -9.67 3.92
CA PHE A 133 39.35 -10.33 4.71
C PHE A 133 40.53 -10.82 3.84
N GLY A 134 40.28 -11.35 2.64
CA GLY A 134 41.36 -11.81 1.75
C GLY A 134 42.23 -10.69 1.14
N LYS A 135 41.80 -9.43 1.22
CA LYS A 135 42.60 -8.27 0.78
C LYS A 135 43.49 -7.74 1.90
N THR A 136 43.02 -7.81 3.14
CA THR A 136 43.80 -7.40 4.32
C THR A 136 44.93 -8.37 4.62
N GLU A 137 44.73 -9.68 4.48
CA GLU A 137 45.81 -10.67 4.67
C GLU A 137 46.93 -10.53 3.63
N LYS A 138 46.57 -10.35 2.35
CA LYS A 138 47.57 -10.13 1.30
C LYS A 138 48.35 -8.84 1.54
N ALA A 139 47.68 -7.77 1.97
CA ALA A 139 48.34 -6.50 2.26
C ALA A 139 49.26 -6.57 3.49
N SER A 140 48.92 -7.36 4.53
CA SER A 140 49.79 -7.53 5.70
C SER A 140 51.04 -8.36 5.40
N GLU A 141 50.96 -9.35 4.50
CA GLU A 141 52.11 -10.17 4.10
C GLU A 141 53.14 -9.35 3.30
N PHE A 142 52.69 -8.36 2.50
CA PHE A 142 53.58 -7.45 1.77
C PHE A 142 54.21 -6.34 2.64
N LEU A 143 53.69 -6.07 3.84
CA LEU A 143 54.22 -5.04 4.73
C LEU A 143 55.25 -5.58 5.72
N ASP A 144 55.18 -6.87 6.06
CA ASP A 144 56.15 -7.53 6.96
C ASP A 144 57.52 -7.76 6.30
N ASN A 145 57.58 -7.71 4.96
CA ASN A 145 58.76 -8.04 4.16
C ASN A 145 59.53 -6.82 3.60
N ARG A 146 59.37 -5.61 4.17
CA ARG A 146 60.06 -4.40 3.70
C ARG A 146 61.06 -3.86 4.70
N ASP A 147 62.33 -3.77 4.29
CA ASP A 147 63.37 -3.04 5.03
C ASP A 147 63.07 -1.52 5.08
N PRO A 148 63.34 -0.84 6.20
CA PRO A 148 62.95 0.56 6.39
C PRO A 148 63.73 1.50 5.47
N VAL A 149 63.04 2.17 4.55
CA VAL A 149 63.64 3.15 3.63
C VAL A 149 63.63 4.55 4.26
N VAL A 150 64.81 5.13 4.47
CA VAL A 150 65.01 6.51 4.94
C VAL A 150 64.87 7.48 3.76
N VAL A 151 63.84 8.34 3.78
CA VAL A 151 63.50 9.28 2.70
C VAL A 151 64.35 10.56 2.80
N LYS A 152 65.24 10.81 1.81
CA LYS A 152 65.82 12.15 1.57
C LYS A 152 64.83 12.97 0.74
N ARG A 153 64.42 14.14 1.23
CA ARG A 153 63.55 15.08 0.49
C ARG A 153 64.35 15.75 -0.63
N SER A 154 63.89 15.69 -1.88
CA SER A 154 64.42 16.50 -2.98
C SER A 154 63.51 17.72 -3.23
N ASN A 155 64.12 18.90 -3.35
CA ASN A 155 63.46 20.13 -3.77
C ASN A 155 63.48 20.20 -5.30
N ILE A 156 62.32 20.24 -5.94
CA ILE A 156 62.22 20.64 -7.35
C ILE A 156 61.21 21.78 -7.44
N HIS A 157 61.70 22.94 -7.85
CA HIS A 157 60.89 24.10 -8.20
C HIS A 157 60.10 23.80 -9.49
N SER A 158 58.79 24.06 -9.44
CA SER A 158 57.86 23.98 -10.56
C SER A 158 58.21 25.02 -11.61
N ALA A 159 58.77 24.60 -12.75
CA ALA A 159 58.86 25.44 -13.94
C ALA A 159 57.52 25.36 -14.69
N GLU A 160 56.71 26.40 -14.55
CA GLU A 160 55.43 26.59 -15.21
C GLU A 160 55.62 26.72 -16.74
N SER A 161 54.92 25.88 -17.51
CA SER A 161 55.03 25.88 -18.97
C SER A 161 54.11 26.93 -19.60
N THR A 162 54.64 27.70 -20.55
CA THR A 162 53.96 28.74 -21.36
C THR A 162 52.80 28.22 -22.23
N ARG A 163 52.47 26.93 -22.16
CA ARG A 163 51.30 26.29 -22.79
C ARG A 163 50.06 26.32 -21.90
N ALA A 164 50.22 26.33 -20.57
CA ALA A 164 49.12 26.30 -19.61
C ALA A 164 48.34 27.64 -19.55
N THR A 165 48.95 28.74 -19.99
CA THR A 165 48.27 30.05 -20.06
C THR A 165 47.51 30.24 -21.39
N LYS A 166 47.86 29.52 -22.45
CA LYS A 166 47.27 29.71 -23.80
C LYS A 166 46.04 28.85 -24.06
N GLU A 167 45.80 27.83 -23.23
CA GLU A 167 44.69 26.88 -23.35
C GLU A 167 43.61 27.05 -22.26
N LYS A 168 43.59 28.21 -21.57
CA LYS A 168 42.38 28.60 -20.84
C LYS A 168 41.35 29.04 -21.87
N GLN A 169 40.62 28.04 -22.37
CA GLN A 169 39.52 28.14 -23.31
C GLN A 169 38.65 29.35 -22.94
N GLN A 170 38.52 30.30 -23.85
CA GLN A 170 37.68 31.48 -23.67
C GLN A 170 36.26 31.01 -23.32
N ASN A 171 35.66 31.58 -22.28
CA ASN A 171 34.33 31.19 -21.82
C ASN A 171 33.36 31.18 -23.02
N LEU A 172 32.94 29.98 -23.42
CA LEU A 172 32.12 29.73 -24.61
C LEU A 172 30.64 30.03 -24.37
N PHE A 173 30.30 30.55 -23.19
CA PHE A 173 28.96 30.95 -22.80
C PHE A 173 29.03 32.39 -22.28
N PRO A 174 28.29 33.34 -22.90
CA PRO A 174 28.19 34.69 -22.39
C PRO A 174 27.27 34.72 -21.16
N ASP A 175 27.81 34.37 -20.00
CA ASP A 175 27.10 34.42 -18.71
C ASP A 175 27.37 35.72 -17.93
N ALA A 176 27.64 36.81 -18.64
CA ALA A 176 27.93 38.12 -18.04
C ALA A 176 26.96 39.24 -18.47
N ASP A 177 25.85 38.93 -19.15
CA ASP A 177 24.89 39.96 -19.59
C ASP A 177 23.42 39.66 -19.31
N LEU A 178 23.09 38.50 -18.72
CA LEU A 178 21.73 38.20 -18.28
C LEU A 178 21.27 39.15 -17.16
N GLY A 179 22.18 39.58 -16.28
CA GLY A 179 21.86 40.51 -15.19
C GLY A 179 21.40 41.89 -15.67
N ASN A 180 22.01 42.40 -16.75
CA ASN A 180 21.61 43.67 -17.35
C ASN A 180 20.32 43.55 -18.17
N PHE A 181 20.07 42.38 -18.76
CA PHE A 181 18.86 42.12 -19.54
C PHE A 181 17.58 42.22 -18.69
N TYR A 182 17.54 41.60 -17.51
CA TYR A 182 16.38 41.70 -16.60
C TYR A 182 16.19 43.11 -16.01
N ARG A 183 17.28 43.85 -15.78
CA ARG A 183 17.24 45.23 -15.29
C ARG A 183 16.69 46.20 -16.35
N ASN A 184 16.99 45.97 -17.63
CA ASN A 184 16.51 46.83 -18.72
C ASN A 184 15.04 46.54 -19.10
N LEU A 185 14.58 45.29 -18.96
CA LEU A 185 13.16 44.92 -19.16
C LEU A 185 12.23 45.54 -18.09
N THR A 186 12.72 45.68 -16.86
CA THR A 186 11.97 46.33 -15.76
C THR A 186 11.97 47.85 -15.88
N SER A 187 13.04 48.43 -16.43
CA SER A 187 13.16 49.87 -16.69
C SER A 187 12.21 50.33 -17.81
N SER A 188 12.08 49.53 -18.88
CA SER A 188 11.20 49.86 -20.01
C SER A 188 9.71 49.73 -19.66
N THR A 189 9.34 48.79 -18.79
CA THR A 189 7.95 48.66 -18.32
C THR A 189 7.51 49.79 -17.38
N GLN A 190 8.42 50.37 -16.59
CA GLN A 190 8.08 51.54 -15.76
C GLN A 190 7.87 52.81 -16.60
N GLN A 191 8.66 53.03 -17.65
CA GLN A 191 8.46 54.18 -18.54
C GLN A 191 7.14 54.11 -19.33
N ILE A 192 6.69 52.92 -19.70
CA ILE A 192 5.40 52.74 -20.40
C ILE A 192 4.22 53.04 -19.46
N ASN A 193 4.27 52.59 -18.20
CA ASN A 193 3.20 52.85 -17.24
C ASN A 193 3.08 54.33 -16.84
N GLN A 194 4.20 55.05 -16.76
CA GLN A 194 4.18 56.49 -16.46
C GLN A 194 3.60 57.32 -17.61
N LYS A 195 3.79 56.90 -18.87
CA LYS A 195 3.20 57.58 -20.03
C LYS A 195 1.70 57.27 -20.19
N GLN A 196 1.23 56.14 -19.65
CA GLN A 196 -0.18 55.75 -19.65
C GLN A 196 -1.00 56.49 -18.57
N SER A 197 -0.38 56.89 -17.45
CA SER A 197 -1.06 57.68 -16.40
C SER A 197 -1.29 59.15 -16.77
N ASP A 198 -0.57 59.65 -17.79
CA ASP A 198 -0.64 61.05 -18.24
C ASP A 198 -1.65 61.28 -19.38
N ILE A 199 -2.48 60.27 -19.71
CA ILE A 199 -3.54 60.41 -20.71
C ILE A 199 -4.75 61.09 -20.03
N PRO A 200 -5.15 62.31 -20.41
CA PRO A 200 -6.32 62.96 -19.83
C PRO A 200 -7.58 62.14 -20.14
N MET A 201 -8.47 62.00 -19.14
CA MET A 201 -9.69 61.17 -19.18
C MET A 201 -10.71 61.55 -20.29
N THR A 202 -10.39 62.50 -21.16
CA THR A 202 -11.24 63.04 -22.22
C THR A 202 -11.08 62.34 -23.57
N LEU A 203 -10.12 61.41 -23.72
CA LEU A 203 -9.88 60.69 -24.99
C LEU A 203 -10.76 59.45 -25.22
N TRP A 204 -11.60 59.05 -24.26
CA TRP A 204 -12.52 57.91 -24.39
C TRP A 204 -13.90 58.26 -25.00
N SER A 205 -14.10 59.50 -25.45
CA SER A 205 -15.41 60.02 -25.90
C SER A 205 -15.60 60.04 -27.44
N ILE A 206 -14.71 59.42 -28.23
CA ILE A 206 -14.72 59.54 -29.70
C ILE A 206 -14.93 58.20 -30.40
N TYR A 207 -15.84 57.37 -29.89
CA TYR A 207 -16.44 56.29 -30.67
C TYR A 207 -17.94 56.24 -30.40
N PRO A 208 -18.80 56.49 -31.40
CA PRO A 208 -20.21 56.13 -31.33
C PRO A 208 -20.33 54.61 -31.50
N ASP A 209 -21.00 53.96 -30.56
CA ASP A 209 -21.32 52.54 -30.58
C ASP A 209 -22.17 52.21 -31.84
N TYR A 210 -21.65 51.34 -32.70
CA TYR A 210 -22.41 50.63 -33.73
C TYR A 210 -22.26 49.13 -33.51
#